data_AF-A0A2D9LXA4-F1
#
_entry.id   AF-A0A2D9LXA4-F1
#
_cell.length_a   1.000
_cell.length_b   1.000
_cell.length_c   1.000
_cell.angle_alpha   90.00
_cell.angle_beta   90.00
_cell.angle_gamma   90.00
#
_symmetry.space_group_name_H-M   'P 1'
#
loop_
_entity.id
_entity.type
_entity.pdbx_description
1 polymer ?
#
loop_
_entity_poly.entity_id
_entity_poly.type
_entity_poly.pdbx_seq_one_letter_code
_entity_poly.pdbx_strand_id
1 'polypeptide(L)'
;MPALPLDGIRVLDFSHVWAGPFCARLLGDFGAEVIKVESVGRYDPERGPAKFIPGARMRLYPDGEPGERPYNRAGRFNSYNRSKIGLTLDLRSEDGKDLMRNLVEISDVVVENFSVGVMKRLGLDYEKCRTLRPDIIFIALPGFGSDGPEAGYAAYGLTQEAMSGLSGITGYPGEVPIDTGVFYGDPTGGLFGATAVMTALWHRSITGEGQCIDLSQREAFASILPELVFDYTMNDRVQESIGNRHPQFA
;
A
#
# COMPACT_ATOMS: atom_id res chain seq x y z
N MET A 1 2.88 26.96 15.31
CA MET A 1 2.46 26.59 13.95
C MET A 1 0.98 26.19 14.02
N PRO A 2 0.16 26.44 12.99
CA PRO A 2 -1.22 25.96 12.99
C PRO A 2 -1.24 24.43 13.08
N ALA A 3 -2.31 23.88 13.67
CA ALA A 3 -2.55 22.43 13.67
C ALA A 3 -2.62 21.92 12.22
N LEU A 4 -2.05 20.73 11.98
CA LEU A 4 -2.10 20.09 10.66
C LEU A 4 -3.48 19.46 10.41
N PRO A 5 -3.86 19.20 9.16
CA PRO A 5 -5.22 18.73 8.82
C PRO A 5 -5.67 17.44 9.50
N LEU A 6 -4.74 16.52 9.81
CA LEU A 6 -5.01 15.26 10.50
C LEU A 6 -4.42 15.21 11.92
N ASP A 7 -4.15 16.37 12.51
CA ASP A 7 -3.70 16.43 13.91
C ASP A 7 -4.73 15.77 14.84
N GLY A 8 -4.26 14.94 15.77
CA GLY A 8 -5.09 14.12 16.65
C GLY A 8 -5.60 12.80 16.06
N ILE A 9 -5.35 12.51 14.77
CA ILE A 9 -5.64 11.19 14.18
C ILE A 9 -4.48 10.23 14.43
N ARG A 10 -4.76 9.01 14.90
CA ARG A 10 -3.77 7.94 15.06
C ARG A 10 -3.99 6.80 14.06
N VAL A 11 -2.90 6.39 13.39
CA VAL A 11 -2.89 5.34 12.37
C VAL A 11 -1.97 4.20 12.79
N LEU A 12 -2.48 2.97 12.78
CA LEU A 12 -1.68 1.75 12.89
C LEU A 12 -1.37 1.22 11.50
N ASP A 13 -0.10 1.20 11.15
CA ASP A 13 0.39 0.77 9.86
C ASP A 13 1.10 -0.59 9.96
N PHE A 14 0.42 -1.64 9.51
CA PHE A 14 1.00 -2.99 9.39
C PHE A 14 1.59 -3.25 8.01
N SER A 15 1.44 -2.30 7.09
CA SER A 15 1.70 -2.55 5.70
C SER A 15 3.20 -2.55 5.39
N HIS A 16 3.56 -3.28 4.34
CA HIS A 16 4.93 -3.49 3.90
C HIS A 16 5.09 -3.01 2.45
N VAL A 17 6.34 -2.86 2.01
CA VAL A 17 6.68 -2.52 0.62
C VAL A 17 6.25 -1.08 0.29
N TRP A 18 5.22 -0.87 -0.53
CA TRP A 18 4.96 0.45 -1.11
C TRP A 18 3.52 0.93 -0.99
N ALA A 19 2.49 0.22 -1.51
CA ALA A 19 1.11 0.74 -1.50
C ALA A 19 0.61 1.20 -0.13
N GLY A 20 0.58 0.29 0.84
CA GLY A 20 0.15 0.62 2.21
C GLY A 20 1.09 1.60 2.90
N PRO A 21 2.43 1.45 2.82
CA PRO A 21 3.33 2.40 3.47
C PRO A 21 3.16 3.81 2.93
N PHE A 22 2.93 3.96 1.62
CA PHE A 22 2.68 5.24 0.99
C PHE A 22 1.32 5.83 1.42
N CYS A 23 0.26 5.02 1.49
CA CYS A 23 -1.03 5.43 2.07
C CYS A 23 -0.85 6.02 3.48
N ALA A 24 -0.27 5.25 4.40
CA ALA A 24 -0.08 5.68 5.78
C ALA A 24 0.85 6.90 5.88
N ARG A 25 1.89 6.98 5.04
CA ARG A 25 2.80 8.12 5.00
C ARG A 25 2.10 9.41 4.58
N LEU A 26 1.20 9.37 3.60
CA LEU A 26 0.43 10.56 3.20
C LEU A 26 -0.41 11.08 4.37
N LEU A 27 -1.01 10.19 5.17
CA LEU A 27 -1.73 10.57 6.39
C LEU A 27 -0.79 11.22 7.41
N GLY A 28 0.40 10.65 7.61
CA GLY A 28 1.43 11.23 8.49
C GLY A 28 1.97 12.58 8.02
N ASP A 29 2.15 12.76 6.70
CA ASP A 29 2.55 14.03 6.09
C ASP A 29 1.47 15.12 6.30
N PHE A 30 0.20 14.74 6.48
CA PHE A 30 -0.89 15.63 6.87
C PHE A 30 -1.11 15.75 8.39
N GLY A 31 -0.23 15.18 9.21
CA GLY A 31 -0.19 15.38 10.66
C GLY A 31 -0.73 14.24 11.52
N ALA A 32 -1.16 13.12 10.93
CA ALA A 32 -1.56 11.97 11.72
C ALA A 32 -0.37 11.34 12.46
N GLU A 33 -0.59 10.81 13.66
CA GLU A 33 0.38 9.97 14.36
C GLU A 33 0.36 8.57 13.74
N VAL A 34 1.36 8.26 12.92
CA VAL A 34 1.46 6.96 12.24
C VAL A 34 2.43 6.06 12.97
N ILE A 35 1.92 4.95 13.51
CA ILE A 35 2.70 3.92 14.20
C ILE A 35 2.88 2.75 13.24
N LYS A 36 4.09 2.57 12.71
CA LYS A 36 4.44 1.42 11.87
C LYS A 36 4.76 0.22 12.76
N VAL A 37 3.95 -0.83 12.67
CA VAL A 37 4.08 -2.04 13.47
C VAL A 37 4.78 -3.12 12.64
N GLU A 38 5.94 -3.57 13.12
CA GLU A 38 6.75 -4.60 12.47
C GLU A 38 7.25 -5.62 13.50
N SER A 39 7.76 -6.77 13.05
CA SER A 39 8.41 -7.74 13.96
C SER A 39 9.87 -7.96 13.57
N VAL A 40 10.71 -8.34 14.53
CA VAL A 40 12.12 -8.68 14.24
C VAL A 40 12.22 -9.87 13.28
N GLY A 41 11.28 -10.82 13.37
CA GLY A 41 11.24 -12.00 12.51
C GLY A 41 10.67 -11.74 11.12
N ARG A 42 9.87 -10.67 10.97
CA ARG A 42 9.22 -10.27 9.72
C ARG A 42 9.02 -8.75 9.75
N TYR A 43 10.04 -8.04 9.27
CA TYR A 43 10.03 -6.60 9.08
C TYR A 43 9.78 -6.27 7.61
N ASP A 44 9.50 -5.00 7.32
CA ASP A 44 9.30 -4.49 5.98
C ASP A 44 10.56 -4.73 5.13
N PRO A 45 10.47 -5.54 4.06
CA PRO A 45 11.64 -5.89 3.24
C PRO A 45 12.32 -4.67 2.60
N GLU A 46 11.62 -3.53 2.50
CA GLU A 46 12.22 -2.28 2.01
C GLU A 46 13.30 -1.71 2.94
N ARG A 47 13.36 -2.16 4.22
CA ARG A 47 14.49 -1.88 5.13
C ARG A 47 15.82 -2.48 4.62
N GLY A 48 15.73 -3.40 3.65
CA GLY A 48 16.86 -4.14 3.11
C GLY A 48 17.42 -5.17 4.10
N PRO A 49 18.32 -6.05 3.62
CA PRO A 49 18.91 -7.07 4.45
C PRO A 49 19.92 -6.45 5.41
N ALA A 50 19.89 -6.85 6.70
CA ALA A 50 20.87 -6.41 7.68
C ALA A 50 22.33 -6.75 7.29
N LYS A 51 22.53 -7.68 6.36
CA LYS A 51 23.82 -8.00 5.74
C LYS A 51 23.76 -7.71 4.25
N PHE A 52 24.79 -7.08 3.71
CA PHE A 52 24.93 -6.88 2.26
C PHE A 52 24.88 -8.23 1.52
N ILE A 53 24.10 -8.30 0.43
CA ILE A 53 24.01 -9.46 -0.44
C ILE A 53 24.72 -9.12 -1.76
N PRO A 54 25.86 -9.78 -2.09
CA PRO A 54 26.55 -9.57 -3.35
C PRO A 54 25.63 -9.79 -4.55
N GLY A 55 25.61 -8.85 -5.50
CA GLY A 55 24.77 -8.92 -6.69
C GLY A 55 23.32 -8.47 -6.50
N ALA A 56 22.95 -7.96 -5.31
CA ALA A 56 21.67 -7.27 -5.14
C ALA A 56 21.60 -6.10 -6.15
N ARG A 57 20.67 -6.19 -7.10
CA ARG A 57 20.54 -5.28 -8.26
C ARG A 57 20.21 -3.83 -7.90
N MET A 58 19.96 -3.55 -6.63
CA MET A 58 19.55 -2.24 -6.13
C MET A 58 20.53 -1.76 -5.06
N ARG A 59 21.07 -0.55 -5.25
CA ARG A 59 21.74 0.21 -4.18
C ARG A 59 20.70 0.57 -3.11
N LEU A 60 20.43 -0.39 -2.24
CA LEU A 60 19.49 -0.24 -1.13
C LEU A 60 19.99 0.83 -0.16
N TYR A 61 21.30 0.85 0.07
CA TYR A 61 21.97 1.75 1.01
C TYR A 61 22.77 2.85 0.29
N PRO A 62 22.94 4.04 0.92
CA PRO A 62 23.91 5.04 0.49
C PRO A 62 25.29 4.39 0.31
N ASP A 63 25.90 4.63 -0.84
CA ASP A 63 27.19 4.07 -1.26
C ASP A 63 27.27 2.53 -1.36
N GLY A 64 26.14 1.83 -1.18
CA GLY A 64 26.10 0.37 -1.10
C GLY A 64 26.43 -0.19 0.29
N GLU A 65 26.63 0.68 1.28
CA GLU A 65 27.11 0.31 2.61
C GLU A 65 25.96 0.28 3.64
N PRO A 66 25.60 -0.89 4.22
CA PRO A 66 24.53 -1.00 5.22
C PRO A 66 24.85 -0.26 6.54
N GLY A 67 26.12 -0.13 6.89
CA GLY A 67 26.58 0.46 8.15
C GLY A 67 26.12 -0.31 9.40
N GLU A 68 26.36 0.24 10.58
CA GLU A 68 26.04 -0.39 11.87
C GLU A 68 24.53 -0.46 12.17
N ARG A 69 23.75 0.45 11.59
CA ARG A 69 22.29 0.57 11.78
C ARG A 69 21.55 0.50 10.43
N PRO A 70 21.48 -0.69 9.81
CA PRO A 70 20.99 -0.83 8.43
C PRO A 70 19.48 -0.56 8.28
N TYR A 71 18.69 -0.83 9.32
CA TYR A 71 17.22 -0.91 9.22
C TYR A 71 16.51 0.41 8.85
N ASN A 72 17.11 1.57 9.10
CA ASN A 72 16.59 2.90 8.72
C ASN A 72 17.53 3.62 7.73
N ARG A 73 18.37 2.86 7.02
CA ARG A 73 19.34 3.42 6.07
C ARG A 73 18.91 3.22 4.62
N ALA A 74 18.02 2.26 4.37
CA ALA A 74 17.56 1.97 3.02
C ALA A 74 16.73 3.12 2.45
N GLY A 75 17.10 3.59 1.24
CA GLY A 75 16.50 4.79 0.64
C GLY A 75 14.99 4.64 0.37
N ARG A 76 14.54 3.46 -0.05
CA ARG A 76 13.13 3.16 -0.29
C ARG A 76 12.31 3.16 0.99
N PHE A 77 12.78 2.43 2.01
CA PHE A 77 12.14 2.46 3.33
C PHE A 77 11.97 3.88 3.84
N ASN A 78 13.03 4.69 3.81
CA ASN A 78 12.99 6.09 4.27
C ASN A 78 12.04 6.95 3.43
N SER A 79 11.97 6.70 2.12
CA SER A 79 11.07 7.42 1.21
C SER A 79 9.59 7.14 1.48
N TYR A 80 9.26 5.89 1.83
CA TYR A 80 7.89 5.43 2.05
C TYR A 80 7.44 5.52 3.50
N ASN A 81 8.37 5.61 4.46
CA ASN A 81 8.07 5.55 5.90
C ASN A 81 8.56 6.76 6.69
N ARG A 82 8.91 7.87 6.02
CA ARG A 82 9.05 9.16 6.72
C ARG A 82 7.74 9.54 7.43
N SER A 83 7.83 10.36 8.47
CA SER A 83 6.69 10.81 9.28
C SER A 83 6.05 9.71 10.16
N LYS A 84 6.67 8.51 10.24
CA LYS A 84 6.18 7.40 11.06
C LYS A 84 7.05 7.15 12.29
N ILE A 85 6.42 6.64 13.34
CA ILE A 85 7.07 6.10 14.54
C ILE A 85 7.11 4.58 14.39
N GLY A 86 8.29 3.97 14.47
CA GLY A 86 8.43 2.51 14.37
C GLY A 86 8.22 1.82 15.72
N LEU A 87 7.38 0.77 15.73
CA LEU A 87 7.16 -0.12 16.86
C LEU A 87 7.48 -1.56 16.45
N THR A 88 8.39 -2.19 17.17
CA THR A 88 8.66 -3.61 17.01
C THR A 88 7.81 -4.43 17.96
N LEU A 89 6.96 -5.30 17.42
CA LEU A 89 5.98 -6.10 18.15
C LEU A 89 5.93 -7.54 17.61
N ASP A 90 6.06 -8.54 18.49
CA ASP A 90 5.86 -9.95 18.13
C ASP A 90 4.42 -10.38 18.44
N LEU A 91 3.57 -10.42 17.41
CA LEU A 91 2.16 -10.81 17.55
C LEU A 91 1.95 -12.32 17.84
N ARG A 92 3.03 -13.10 17.96
CA ARG A 92 2.96 -14.52 18.37
C ARG A 92 2.91 -14.67 19.89
N SER A 93 3.43 -13.70 20.66
CA SER A 93 3.35 -13.71 22.12
C SER A 93 1.99 -13.18 22.59
N GLU A 94 1.56 -13.57 23.80
CA GLU A 94 0.30 -13.05 24.34
C GLU A 94 0.42 -11.57 24.70
N ASP A 95 1.53 -11.16 25.33
CA ASP A 95 1.84 -9.75 25.59
C ASP A 95 1.81 -8.89 24.32
N GLY A 96 2.29 -9.45 23.19
CA GLY A 96 2.28 -8.77 21.91
C GLY A 96 0.87 -8.57 21.36
N LYS A 97 -0.01 -9.57 21.52
CA LYS A 97 -1.42 -9.46 21.15
C LYS A 97 -2.18 -8.52 22.08
N ASP A 98 -1.91 -8.54 23.37
CA ASP A 98 -2.52 -7.64 24.35
C ASP A 98 -2.15 -6.18 24.06
N LEU A 99 -0.85 -5.91 23.85
CA LEU A 99 -0.41 -4.57 23.45
C LEU A 99 -1.04 -4.14 22.13
N MET A 100 -1.19 -5.07 21.18
CA MET A 100 -1.87 -4.77 19.91
C MET A 100 -3.34 -4.40 20.10
N ARG A 101 -4.08 -5.12 20.96
CA ARG A 101 -5.47 -4.79 21.29
C ARG A 101 -5.57 -3.37 21.86
N ASN A 102 -4.71 -3.05 22.83
CA ASN A 102 -4.65 -1.71 23.45
C ASN A 102 -4.34 -0.62 22.41
N LEU A 103 -3.46 -0.90 21.45
CA LEU A 103 -3.14 0.02 20.37
C LEU A 103 -4.33 0.25 19.44
N VAL A 104 -5.08 -0.80 19.10
CA VAL A 104 -6.29 -0.68 18.26
C VAL A 104 -7.36 0.18 18.95
N GLU A 105 -7.59 -0.02 20.25
CA GLU A 105 -8.57 0.77 21.02
C GLU A 105 -8.34 2.28 20.92
N ILE A 106 -7.07 2.70 20.92
CA ILE A 106 -6.69 4.11 20.92
C ILE A 106 -6.39 4.68 19.53
N SER A 107 -6.56 3.90 18.46
CA SER A 107 -6.21 4.30 17.09
C SER A 107 -7.44 4.49 16.22
N ASP A 108 -7.42 5.47 15.33
CA ASP A 108 -8.54 5.79 14.46
C ASP A 108 -8.57 4.95 13.19
N VAL A 109 -7.38 4.60 12.69
CA VAL A 109 -7.20 3.92 11.40
C VAL A 109 -6.28 2.73 11.54
N VAL A 110 -6.61 1.62 10.88
CA VAL A 110 -5.70 0.49 10.63
C VAL A 110 -5.46 0.38 9.13
N VAL A 111 -4.18 0.33 8.73
CA VAL A 111 -3.73 0.18 7.34
C VAL A 111 -2.98 -1.14 7.20
N GLU A 112 -3.38 -1.96 6.23
CA GLU A 112 -2.73 -3.23 5.92
C GLU A 112 -2.74 -3.52 4.40
N ASN A 113 -1.77 -4.30 3.93
CA ASN A 113 -1.70 -4.74 2.53
C ASN A 113 -1.20 -6.19 2.41
N PHE A 114 -1.53 -7.02 3.39
CA PHE A 114 -1.15 -8.42 3.36
C PHE A 114 -2.05 -9.23 2.42
N SER A 115 -1.61 -10.44 2.07
CA SER A 115 -2.47 -11.39 1.37
C SER A 115 -3.74 -11.68 2.19
N VAL A 116 -4.85 -11.92 1.47
CA VAL A 116 -6.17 -12.18 2.06
C VAL A 116 -6.08 -13.22 3.18
N GLY A 117 -6.69 -12.89 4.33
CA GLY A 117 -6.75 -13.75 5.50
C GLY A 117 -5.55 -13.69 6.45
N VAL A 118 -4.46 -12.96 6.12
CA VAL A 118 -3.34 -12.77 7.06
C VAL A 118 -3.81 -12.05 8.34
N MET A 119 -4.49 -10.91 8.22
CA MET A 119 -4.98 -10.16 9.39
C MET A 119 -5.97 -10.97 10.23
N LYS A 120 -6.84 -11.76 9.58
CA LYS A 120 -7.74 -12.70 10.27
C LYS A 120 -7.00 -13.76 11.08
N ARG A 121 -5.92 -14.34 10.54
CA ARG A 121 -5.07 -15.30 11.30
C ARG A 121 -4.34 -14.65 12.47
N LEU A 122 -4.05 -13.35 12.38
CA LEU A 122 -3.49 -12.57 13.48
C LEU A 122 -4.55 -12.13 14.50
N GLY A 123 -5.85 -12.32 14.22
CA GLY A 123 -6.94 -11.84 15.06
C GLY A 123 -7.08 -10.32 15.03
N LEU A 124 -6.79 -9.71 13.89
CA LEU A 124 -6.78 -8.25 13.66
C LEU A 124 -7.54 -7.89 12.39
N ASP A 125 -8.50 -8.71 11.95
CA ASP A 125 -9.41 -8.32 10.88
C ASP A 125 -10.40 -7.24 11.35
N TYR A 126 -11.08 -6.60 10.38
CA TYR A 126 -12.00 -5.50 10.66
C TYR A 126 -13.01 -5.82 11.76
N GLU A 127 -13.66 -6.99 11.72
CA GLU A 127 -14.64 -7.36 12.74
C GLU A 127 -14.02 -7.39 14.14
N LYS A 128 -12.79 -7.92 14.28
CA LYS A 128 -12.13 -7.94 15.58
C LYS A 128 -11.73 -6.53 16.03
N CYS A 129 -11.18 -5.72 15.13
CA CYS A 129 -10.87 -4.32 15.41
C CYS A 129 -12.11 -3.52 15.83
N ARG A 130 -13.25 -3.72 15.16
CA ARG A 130 -14.52 -3.04 15.46
C ARG A 130 -15.07 -3.39 16.84
N THR A 131 -14.81 -4.59 17.36
CA THR A 131 -15.19 -4.93 18.75
C THR A 131 -14.42 -4.14 19.81
N LEU A 132 -13.20 -3.70 19.47
CA LEU A 132 -12.34 -2.92 20.35
C LEU A 132 -12.61 -1.42 20.19
N ARG A 133 -12.86 -0.99 18.95
CA ARG A 133 -13.17 0.38 18.60
C ARG A 133 -14.30 0.42 17.55
N PRO A 134 -15.56 0.69 17.95
CA PRO A 134 -16.71 0.62 17.06
C PRO A 134 -16.69 1.58 15.87
N ASP A 135 -15.99 2.70 15.99
CA ASP A 135 -15.86 3.75 14.98
C ASP A 135 -14.53 3.69 14.20
N ILE A 136 -13.85 2.54 14.22
CA ILE A 136 -12.55 2.39 13.55
C ILE A 136 -12.69 2.39 12.03
N ILE A 137 -11.71 2.98 11.36
CA ILE A 137 -11.54 2.87 9.91
C ILE A 137 -10.48 1.81 9.64
N PHE A 138 -10.82 0.80 8.86
CA PHE A 138 -9.91 -0.26 8.48
C PHE A 138 -9.76 -0.25 6.97
N ILE A 139 -8.53 -0.18 6.47
CA ILE A 139 -8.24 -0.28 5.04
C ILE A 139 -7.29 -1.45 4.76
N ALA A 140 -7.76 -2.35 3.90
CA ALA A 140 -6.96 -3.36 3.25
C ALA A 140 -6.64 -2.91 1.82
N LEU A 141 -5.38 -3.08 1.39
CA LEU A 141 -4.95 -2.82 0.02
C LEU A 141 -4.46 -4.10 -0.68
N PRO A 142 -5.31 -5.13 -0.85
CA PRO A 142 -4.93 -6.33 -1.59
C PRO A 142 -4.68 -6.01 -3.07
N GLY A 143 -3.87 -6.82 -3.73
CA GLY A 143 -3.54 -6.57 -5.13
C GLY A 143 -4.74 -6.68 -6.09
N PHE A 144 -5.65 -7.60 -5.84
CA PHE A 144 -6.79 -7.94 -6.71
C PHE A 144 -8.14 -7.89 -6.00
N GLY A 145 -8.23 -7.21 -4.85
CA GLY A 145 -9.41 -7.24 -3.99
C GLY A 145 -9.36 -8.39 -2.98
N SER A 146 -10.22 -8.31 -1.96
CA SER A 146 -10.34 -9.35 -0.94
C SER A 146 -11.36 -10.44 -1.32
N ASP A 147 -12.10 -10.24 -2.41
CA ASP A 147 -13.10 -11.15 -2.94
C ASP A 147 -12.94 -11.41 -4.46
N GLY A 148 -13.87 -12.19 -5.01
CA GLY A 148 -13.83 -12.56 -6.42
C GLY A 148 -12.83 -13.70 -6.73
N PRO A 149 -12.75 -14.09 -8.02
CA PRO A 149 -11.99 -15.27 -8.45
C PRO A 149 -10.47 -15.11 -8.30
N GLU A 150 -9.98 -13.88 -8.23
CA GLU A 150 -8.55 -13.55 -8.19
C GLU A 150 -8.04 -13.16 -6.79
N ALA A 151 -8.91 -13.13 -5.76
CA ALA A 151 -8.54 -12.75 -4.38
C ALA A 151 -7.34 -13.53 -3.82
N GLY A 152 -7.18 -14.78 -4.26
CA GLY A 152 -6.09 -15.66 -3.83
C GLY A 152 -4.76 -15.44 -4.56
N TYR A 153 -4.70 -14.57 -5.56
CA TYR A 153 -3.52 -14.41 -6.39
C TYR A 153 -2.46 -13.55 -5.69
N ALA A 154 -1.20 -13.95 -5.83
CA ALA A 154 -0.08 -13.15 -5.37
C ALA A 154 0.09 -11.94 -6.30
N ALA A 155 0.10 -10.75 -5.69
CA ALA A 155 0.27 -9.50 -6.41
C ALA A 155 1.60 -8.85 -6.06
N TYR A 156 2.32 -8.46 -7.09
CA TYR A 156 3.49 -7.59 -7.04
C TYR A 156 3.35 -6.55 -8.14
N GLY A 157 4.10 -5.46 -8.07
CA GLY A 157 4.05 -4.39 -9.07
C GLY A 157 4.00 -4.86 -10.52
N LEU A 158 4.86 -5.84 -10.88
CA LEU A 158 4.89 -6.47 -12.21
C LEU A 158 3.56 -7.13 -12.61
N THR A 159 2.99 -7.94 -11.72
CA THR A 159 1.75 -8.67 -12.04
C THR A 159 0.54 -7.74 -12.04
N GLN A 160 0.53 -6.72 -11.17
CA GLN A 160 -0.52 -5.71 -11.15
C GLN A 160 -0.54 -4.89 -12.44
N GLU A 161 0.63 -4.48 -12.93
CA GLU A 161 0.74 -3.67 -14.14
C GLU A 161 0.26 -4.45 -15.37
N ALA A 162 0.71 -5.70 -15.50
CA ALA A 162 0.29 -6.58 -16.58
C ALA A 162 -1.21 -6.86 -16.53
N MET A 163 -1.76 -7.17 -15.34
CA MET A 163 -3.18 -7.49 -15.20
C MET A 163 -4.09 -6.27 -15.31
N SER A 164 -3.57 -5.05 -15.14
CA SER A 164 -4.35 -3.82 -15.33
C SER A 164 -4.31 -3.31 -16.79
N GLY A 165 -3.54 -3.96 -17.67
CA GLY A 165 -3.49 -3.67 -19.09
C GLY A 165 -2.38 -2.70 -19.53
N LEU A 166 -1.68 -2.04 -18.60
CA LEU A 166 -0.64 -1.07 -18.95
C LEU A 166 0.53 -1.73 -19.68
N SER A 167 0.97 -2.91 -19.25
CA SER A 167 2.08 -3.59 -19.92
C SER A 167 1.74 -3.87 -21.38
N GLY A 168 0.48 -4.24 -21.68
CA GLY A 168 0.03 -4.56 -23.04
C GLY A 168 0.15 -3.42 -24.06
N ILE A 169 0.09 -2.17 -23.59
CA ILE A 169 0.26 -0.97 -24.44
C ILE A 169 1.66 -0.36 -24.35
N THR A 170 2.52 -0.89 -23.49
CA THR A 170 3.86 -0.35 -23.23
C THR A 170 4.91 -1.15 -24.01
N GLY A 171 5.73 -0.46 -24.81
CA GLY A 171 6.76 -1.08 -25.64
C GLY A 171 6.85 -0.46 -27.04
N TYR A 172 7.32 -1.23 -28.01
CA TYR A 172 7.32 -0.86 -29.42
C TYR A 172 6.46 -1.85 -30.25
N PRO A 173 5.83 -1.40 -31.34
CA PRO A 173 5.03 -2.26 -32.19
C PRO A 173 5.80 -3.50 -32.67
N GLY A 174 5.23 -4.68 -32.51
CA GLY A 174 5.83 -5.96 -32.92
C GLY A 174 6.85 -6.55 -31.94
N GLU A 175 7.16 -5.86 -30.85
CA GLU A 175 7.99 -6.38 -29.77
C GLU A 175 7.14 -7.01 -28.65
N VAL A 176 7.80 -7.73 -27.75
CA VAL A 176 7.13 -8.24 -26.54
C VAL A 176 6.76 -7.05 -25.65
N PRO A 177 5.53 -7.00 -25.11
CA PRO A 177 5.14 -5.95 -24.15
C PRO A 177 6.11 -5.87 -22.98
N ILE A 178 6.37 -4.65 -22.50
CA ILE A 178 7.30 -4.40 -21.40
C ILE A 178 6.59 -3.67 -20.26
N ASP A 179 7.08 -3.86 -19.03
CA ASP A 179 6.65 -3.04 -17.90
C ASP A 179 7.38 -1.69 -17.91
N THR A 180 6.74 -0.68 -17.34
CA THR A 180 7.26 0.69 -17.19
C THR A 180 8.49 0.81 -16.30
N GLY A 181 8.78 -0.23 -15.50
CA GLY A 181 9.92 -0.29 -14.59
C GLY A 181 9.77 0.48 -13.27
N VAL A 182 8.64 1.16 -13.06
CA VAL A 182 8.35 1.94 -11.84
C VAL A 182 7.32 1.26 -10.93
N PHE A 183 6.48 0.35 -11.45
CA PHE A 183 5.43 -0.34 -10.69
C PHE A 183 4.34 0.61 -10.16
N TYR A 184 3.69 1.35 -11.07
CA TYR A 184 2.74 2.41 -10.70
C TYR A 184 1.50 1.95 -9.94
N GLY A 185 1.17 0.65 -9.95
CA GLY A 185 0.05 0.10 -9.20
C GLY A 185 0.13 0.41 -7.70
N ASP A 186 1.32 0.24 -7.10
CA ASP A 186 1.55 0.49 -5.68
C ASP A 186 1.26 1.95 -5.26
N PRO A 187 1.92 2.98 -5.83
CA PRO A 187 1.68 4.37 -5.45
C PRO A 187 0.26 4.85 -5.81
N THR A 188 -0.36 4.29 -6.87
CA THR A 188 -1.75 4.59 -7.21
C THR A 188 -2.69 4.05 -6.13
N GLY A 189 -2.53 2.79 -5.73
CA GLY A 189 -3.28 2.18 -4.62
C GLY A 189 -3.07 2.94 -3.31
N GLY A 190 -1.84 3.36 -3.00
CA GLY A 190 -1.54 4.13 -1.80
C GLY A 190 -2.19 5.52 -1.79
N LEU A 191 -2.18 6.23 -2.92
CA LEU A 191 -2.84 7.54 -3.05
C LEU A 191 -4.36 7.42 -2.90
N PHE A 192 -4.97 6.44 -3.57
CA PHE A 192 -6.40 6.20 -3.49
C PHE A 192 -6.79 5.75 -2.08
N GLY A 193 -5.97 4.92 -1.44
CA GLY A 193 -6.16 4.49 -0.07
C GLY A 193 -6.15 5.63 0.94
N ALA A 194 -5.18 6.55 0.85
CA ALA A 194 -5.16 7.74 1.70
C ALA A 194 -6.42 8.60 1.49
N THR A 195 -6.85 8.75 0.24
CA THR A 195 -8.08 9.49 -0.12
C THR A 195 -9.32 8.82 0.46
N ALA A 196 -9.42 7.49 0.37
CA ALA A 196 -10.52 6.72 0.93
C ALA A 196 -10.56 6.82 2.47
N VAL A 197 -9.41 6.73 3.14
CA VAL A 197 -9.31 6.92 4.59
C VAL A 197 -9.74 8.32 5.00
N MET A 198 -9.28 9.38 4.33
CA MET A 198 -9.69 10.75 4.64
C MET A 198 -11.20 10.94 4.43
N THR A 199 -11.77 10.32 3.40
CA THR A 199 -13.22 10.35 3.15
C THR A 199 -13.99 9.61 4.24
N ALA A 200 -13.49 8.46 4.70
CA ALA A 200 -14.07 7.71 5.80
C ALA A 200 -13.96 8.44 7.15
N LEU A 201 -12.85 9.16 7.39
CA LEU A 201 -12.68 10.02 8.56
C LEU A 201 -13.71 11.15 8.53
N TRP A 202 -13.95 11.74 7.35
CA TRP A 202 -14.98 12.75 7.18
C TRP A 202 -16.38 12.18 7.41
N HIS A 203 -16.71 11.02 6.84
CA HIS A 203 -17.95 10.30 7.11
C HIS A 203 -18.17 10.09 8.61
N ARG A 204 -17.16 9.52 9.30
CA ARG A 204 -17.18 9.29 10.75
C ARG A 204 -17.39 10.58 11.54
N SER A 205 -16.83 11.71 11.10
CA SER A 205 -17.03 13.00 11.79
C SER A 205 -18.48 13.50 11.76
N ILE A 206 -19.27 13.03 10.78
CA ILE A 206 -20.67 13.41 10.58
C ILE A 206 -21.61 12.39 11.24
N THR A 207 -21.31 11.10 11.08
CA THR A 207 -22.21 10.00 11.48
C THR A 207 -21.83 9.33 12.78
N GLY A 208 -20.56 9.43 13.20
CA GLY A 208 -19.98 8.64 14.28
C GLY A 208 -19.61 7.20 13.88
N GLU A 209 -19.77 6.82 12.61
CA GLU A 209 -19.59 5.45 12.15
C GLU A 209 -18.26 5.23 11.42
N GLY A 210 -17.55 4.17 11.80
CA GLY A 210 -16.34 3.68 11.13
C GLY A 210 -16.67 2.93 9.83
N GLN A 211 -15.64 2.49 9.11
CA GLN A 211 -15.79 1.78 7.83
C GLN A 211 -14.69 0.75 7.60
N CYS A 212 -15.05 -0.33 6.90
CA CYS A 212 -14.09 -1.26 6.30
C CYS A 212 -13.95 -0.91 4.82
N ILE A 213 -12.73 -0.67 4.37
CA ILE A 213 -12.37 -0.33 3.00
C ILE A 213 -11.54 -1.48 2.45
N ASP A 214 -12.08 -2.16 1.44
CA ASP A 214 -11.33 -3.09 0.61
C ASP A 214 -10.93 -2.35 -0.68
N LEU A 215 -9.64 -2.08 -0.86
CA LEU A 215 -9.13 -1.34 -2.01
C LEU A 215 -8.27 -2.26 -2.87
N SER A 216 -8.87 -2.77 -3.94
CA SER A 216 -8.14 -3.49 -4.98
C SER A 216 -7.17 -2.54 -5.69
N GLN A 217 -5.87 -2.83 -5.57
CA GLN A 217 -4.86 -2.03 -6.26
C GLN A 217 -5.00 -2.13 -7.79
N ARG A 218 -5.46 -3.27 -8.33
CA ARG A 218 -5.77 -3.44 -9.76
C ARG A 218 -6.91 -2.52 -10.20
N GLU A 219 -7.99 -2.44 -9.43
CA GLU A 219 -9.13 -1.55 -9.78
C GLU A 219 -8.72 -0.08 -9.70
N ALA A 220 -8.00 0.30 -8.63
CA ALA A 220 -7.45 1.64 -8.49
C ALA A 220 -6.55 2.01 -9.68
N PHE A 221 -5.68 1.08 -10.10
CA PHE A 221 -4.77 1.33 -11.20
C PHE A 221 -5.45 1.33 -12.57
N ALA A 222 -6.41 0.44 -12.82
CA ALA A 222 -7.21 0.45 -14.05
C ALA A 222 -8.01 1.76 -14.22
N SER A 223 -8.43 2.39 -13.11
CA SER A 223 -9.18 3.65 -13.16
C SER A 223 -8.40 4.83 -13.75
N ILE A 224 -7.05 4.76 -13.75
CA ILE A 224 -6.19 5.79 -14.35
C ILE A 224 -5.77 5.46 -15.79
N LEU A 225 -6.34 4.40 -16.37
CA LEU A 225 -6.19 4.02 -17.79
C LEU A 225 -7.56 4.03 -18.51
N PRO A 226 -8.39 5.09 -18.34
CA PRO A 226 -9.78 5.07 -18.81
C PRO A 226 -9.89 4.94 -20.34
N GLU A 227 -8.92 5.45 -21.09
CA GLU A 227 -8.92 5.41 -22.55
C GLU A 227 -8.89 3.97 -23.08
N LEU A 228 -8.16 3.07 -22.40
CA LEU A 228 -8.08 1.65 -22.79
C LEU A 228 -9.43 0.97 -22.66
N VAL A 229 -10.11 1.23 -21.55
CA VAL A 229 -11.42 0.65 -21.24
C VAL A 229 -12.49 1.21 -22.17
N PHE A 230 -12.48 2.52 -22.40
CA PHE A 230 -13.47 3.17 -23.27
C PHE A 230 -13.30 2.80 -24.73
N ASP A 231 -12.07 2.72 -25.25
CA ASP A 231 -11.89 2.38 -26.67
C ASP A 231 -12.38 0.96 -26.98
N TYR A 232 -12.10 0.01 -26.09
CA TYR A 232 -12.62 -1.34 -26.21
C TYR A 232 -14.15 -1.36 -26.05
N THR A 233 -14.69 -0.73 -25.00
CA THR A 233 -16.14 -0.77 -24.72
C THR A 233 -16.97 -0.14 -25.84
N MET A 234 -16.48 0.96 -26.42
CA MET A 234 -17.23 1.75 -27.42
C MET A 234 -16.98 1.27 -28.85
N ASN A 235 -15.80 0.70 -29.14
CA ASN A 235 -15.37 0.41 -30.50
C ASN A 235 -14.86 -1.02 -30.74
N ASP A 236 -14.87 -1.89 -29.73
CA ASP A 236 -14.32 -3.26 -29.78
C ASP A 236 -12.84 -3.29 -30.22
N ARG A 237 -12.10 -2.22 -29.91
CA ARG A 237 -10.67 -2.10 -30.22
C ARG A 237 -9.82 -2.38 -29.00
N VAL A 238 -8.99 -3.41 -29.09
CA VAL A 238 -7.90 -3.64 -28.14
C VAL A 238 -6.72 -2.76 -28.56
N GLN A 239 -6.33 -1.82 -27.71
CA GLN A 239 -5.18 -0.96 -28.01
C GLN A 239 -3.87 -1.75 -27.96
N GLU A 240 -2.99 -1.44 -28.89
CA GLU A 240 -1.64 -1.99 -28.97
C GLU A 240 -0.60 -0.90 -28.70
N SER A 241 0.63 -1.30 -28.45
CA SER A 241 1.71 -0.34 -28.25
C SER A 241 2.03 0.42 -29.54
N ILE A 242 2.06 1.76 -29.44
CA ILE A 242 2.41 2.66 -30.56
C ILE A 242 3.86 3.20 -30.47
N GLY A 243 4.62 2.76 -29.46
CA GLY A 243 5.93 3.32 -29.14
C GLY A 243 5.83 4.80 -28.74
N ASN A 244 6.83 5.60 -29.11
CA ASN A 244 6.89 7.02 -28.79
C ASN A 244 6.08 7.92 -29.75
N ARG A 245 5.23 7.35 -30.62
CA ARG A 245 4.45 8.12 -31.58
C ARG A 245 3.25 8.76 -30.89
N HIS A 246 2.84 9.93 -31.36
CA HIS A 246 1.56 10.50 -30.96
C HIS A 246 0.45 9.92 -31.87
N PRO A 247 -0.73 9.54 -31.33
CA PRO A 247 -1.79 8.93 -32.13
C PRO A 247 -2.35 9.84 -33.24
N GLN A 248 -2.18 11.16 -33.10
CA GLN A 248 -2.69 12.17 -34.05
C GLN A 248 -1.62 13.04 -34.71
N PHE A 249 -0.39 13.04 -34.20
CA PHE A 249 0.67 13.96 -34.63
C PHE A 249 1.93 13.18 -34.99
N ALA A 250 2.67 13.70 -35.97
CA ALA A 250 3.92 13.10 -36.44
C ALA A 250 5.09 13.39 -35.50
#